data_AF-Q5BPP4-F1
#
_entry.id   AF-Q5BPP4-F1
#
_cell.length_a   1.000
_cell.length_b   1.000
_cell.length_c   1.000
_cell.angle_alpha   90.00
_cell.angle_beta   90.00
_cell.angle_gamma   90.00
#
_symmetry.space_group_name_H-M   'P 1'
#
loop_
_entity.id
_entity.type
_entity.pdbx_description
1 polymer ?
#
loop_
_entity_poly.entity_id
_entity_poly.type
_entity_poly.pdbx_seq_one_letter_code
_entity_poly.pdbx_strand_id
1 'polypeptide(L)'
;MADILRQLLDCGKLSDETCHSILCGLGQHVDALHLSKTEEEVDGWTSEEDEELDQEYCRQVTESLGFDIDGKVCIPACGISPVFLGANKNPRSEVALYGRLGVHCFNIDKERKFQYMRIPKYNVQYPEAMSFHITVEVNDLADNSAHTLQNLVTRSFSRNGEDLRVSTGICRIKPKTPEREICLVDEEAIDKFYRGVMPNFVSKLGADDDKLRFYEVQEQDVCANDWLRLYTEFALFSYWRYNEDGFESCLPVEIKKIIVETCDTHREPRMKLKSSNAIFHINFNAKSCDYKSVSRRTTDGKPGHIVLEINTWKLSST
;
A
#
# COMPACT_ATOMS: atom_id res chain seq x y z
N MET A 1 -5.84 -11.44 19.72
CA MET A 1 -6.58 -12.08 18.59
C MET A 1 -6.02 -13.46 18.25
N ALA A 2 -4.70 -13.61 18.11
CA ALA A 2 -4.05 -14.88 17.77
C ALA A 2 -4.43 -16.05 18.71
N ASP A 3 -4.49 -15.85 20.02
CA ASP A 3 -4.86 -16.92 20.96
C ASP A 3 -6.31 -17.38 20.82
N ILE A 4 -7.23 -16.46 20.52
CA ILE A 4 -8.64 -16.77 20.25
C ILE A 4 -8.75 -17.59 18.96
N LEU A 5 -8.04 -17.18 17.90
CA LEU A 5 -8.01 -17.92 16.64
C LEU A 5 -7.42 -19.32 16.82
N ARG A 6 -6.37 -19.46 17.63
CA ARG A 6 -5.76 -20.76 17.96
C ARG A 6 -6.72 -21.66 18.73
N GLN A 7 -7.39 -21.15 19.75
CA GLN A 7 -8.41 -21.90 20.49
C GLN A 7 -9.56 -22.35 19.58
N LEU A 8 -10.01 -21.50 18.66
CA LEU A 8 -11.08 -21.84 17.71
C LEU A 8 -10.64 -22.90 16.69
N LEU A 9 -9.39 -22.87 16.24
CA LEU A 9 -8.77 -23.91 15.40
C LEU A 9 -8.69 -25.24 16.16
N ASP A 10 -8.13 -25.23 17.37
CA ASP A 10 -7.94 -26.43 18.20
C ASP A 10 -9.29 -27.08 18.57
N CYS A 11 -10.34 -26.28 18.75
CA CYS A 11 -11.70 -26.78 19.01
C CYS A 11 -12.46 -27.20 17.74
N GLY A 12 -11.88 -27.05 16.54
CA GLY A 12 -12.54 -27.32 15.27
C GLY A 12 -13.71 -26.37 14.93
N LYS A 13 -13.86 -25.26 15.67
CA LYS A 13 -14.89 -24.24 15.43
C LYS A 13 -14.53 -23.29 14.29
N LEU A 14 -13.27 -23.26 13.90
CA LEU A 14 -12.72 -22.47 12.81
C LEU A 14 -11.92 -23.40 11.91
N SER A 15 -12.14 -23.35 10.59
CA SER A 15 -11.29 -24.08 9.65
C SER A 15 -9.98 -23.32 9.42
N ASP A 16 -8.92 -24.03 9.03
CA ASP A 16 -7.64 -23.43 8.62
C ASP A 16 -7.84 -22.34 7.56
N GLU A 17 -8.71 -22.59 6.57
CA GLU A 17 -9.04 -21.64 5.50
C GLU A 17 -9.73 -20.37 6.03
N THR A 18 -10.62 -20.50 7.02
CA THR A 18 -11.31 -19.35 7.62
C THR A 18 -10.38 -18.58 8.54
N CYS A 19 -9.54 -19.26 9.31
CA CYS A 19 -8.50 -18.62 10.11
C CYS A 19 -7.52 -17.84 9.24
N HIS A 20 -7.04 -18.43 8.15
CA HIS A 20 -6.22 -17.76 7.16
C HIS A 20 -6.95 -16.56 6.54
N SER A 21 -8.24 -16.68 6.22
CA SER A 21 -9.03 -15.57 5.69
C SER A 21 -9.20 -14.43 6.70
N ILE A 22 -9.40 -14.72 7.99
CA ILE A 22 -9.46 -13.72 9.07
C ILE A 22 -8.10 -13.04 9.25
N LEU A 23 -7.01 -13.81 9.31
CA LEU A 23 -5.64 -13.29 9.40
C LEU A 23 -5.25 -12.43 8.17
N CYS A 24 -5.79 -12.75 6.99
CA CYS A 24 -5.63 -11.95 5.78
C CYS A 24 -6.60 -10.75 5.68
N GLY A 25 -7.53 -10.58 6.63
CA GLY A 25 -8.50 -9.48 6.60
C GLY A 25 -9.69 -9.66 5.64
N LEU A 26 -9.93 -10.88 5.16
CA LEU A 26 -10.96 -11.25 4.19
C LEU A 26 -12.17 -11.95 4.84
N GLY A 27 -12.14 -12.22 6.14
CA GLY A 27 -13.23 -12.89 6.84
C GLY A 27 -14.45 -11.98 7.03
N GLN A 28 -15.53 -12.20 6.28
CA GLN A 28 -16.83 -11.55 6.51
C GLN A 28 -17.53 -12.02 7.81
N HIS A 29 -16.92 -12.94 8.56
CA HIS A 29 -17.52 -13.62 9.71
C HIS A 29 -17.03 -13.12 11.08
N VAL A 30 -16.33 -11.99 11.18
CA VAL A 30 -15.96 -11.42 12.49
C VAL A 30 -17.22 -11.14 13.32
N ASP A 31 -18.32 -10.70 12.70
CA ASP A 31 -19.62 -10.51 13.38
C ASP A 31 -20.37 -11.83 13.66
N ALA A 32 -20.08 -12.90 12.91
CA ALA A 32 -20.73 -14.21 13.03
C ALA A 32 -20.04 -15.13 14.05
N LEU A 33 -18.82 -14.81 14.47
CA LEU A 33 -18.29 -15.26 15.74
C LEU A 33 -19.12 -14.58 16.83
N HIS A 34 -20.31 -15.13 17.09
CA HIS A 34 -21.03 -14.93 18.34
C HIS A 34 -20.08 -15.35 19.46
N LEU A 35 -19.25 -14.41 19.89
CA LEU A 35 -18.64 -14.30 21.20
C LEU A 35 -19.79 -14.12 22.19
N SER A 36 -20.69 -15.11 22.24
CA SER A 36 -21.69 -15.24 23.27
C SER A 36 -20.90 -15.44 24.54
N LYS A 37 -20.82 -14.37 25.32
CA LYS A 37 -20.54 -14.27 26.75
C LYS A 37 -20.66 -15.62 27.47
N THR A 38 -19.66 -16.48 27.33
CA THR A 38 -19.29 -17.42 28.37
C THR A 38 -18.38 -16.62 29.26
N GLU A 39 -18.98 -16.02 30.29
CA GLU A 39 -18.31 -15.54 31.50
C GLU A 39 -17.71 -16.75 32.25
N GLU A 40 -16.89 -17.54 31.57
CA GLU A 40 -15.85 -18.29 32.26
C GLU A 40 -14.70 -17.30 32.40
N GLU A 41 -14.47 -16.88 33.64
CA GLU A 41 -13.28 -16.16 34.08
C GLU A 41 -12.03 -16.90 33.58
N VAL A 42 -11.59 -16.57 32.36
CA VAL A 42 -10.22 -16.84 31.92
C VAL A 42 -9.38 -15.80 32.63
N ASP A 43 -9.10 -16.08 33.90
CA ASP A 43 -8.04 -15.47 34.73
C ASP A 43 -6.68 -15.83 34.10
N GLY A 44 -6.44 -15.23 32.95
CA GLY A 44 -5.31 -15.51 32.07
C GLY A 44 -5.01 -14.34 31.14
N TRP A 45 -5.53 -13.15 31.45
CA TRP A 45 -4.79 -11.94 31.11
C TRP A 45 -3.61 -11.96 32.07
N THR A 46 -2.52 -12.65 31.67
CA THR A 46 -1.20 -12.21 32.08
C THR A 46 -1.24 -10.72 31.90
N SER A 47 -1.18 -9.99 33.01
CA SER A 47 -0.86 -8.57 33.02
C SER A 47 0.16 -8.36 31.91
N GLU A 48 -0.08 -7.39 31.05
CA GLU A 48 1.03 -6.68 30.43
C GLU A 48 1.89 -6.27 31.63
N GLU A 49 2.82 -7.14 32.05
CA GLU A 49 3.89 -6.81 32.96
C GLU A 49 4.46 -5.57 32.30
N ASP A 50 4.42 -4.44 33.00
CA ASP A 50 4.91 -3.15 32.51
C ASP A 50 6.29 -3.38 31.89
N GLU A 51 6.34 -3.63 30.57
CA GLU A 51 7.57 -3.95 29.89
C GLU A 51 8.37 -2.67 30.01
N GLU A 52 9.45 -2.69 30.80
CA GLU A 52 10.28 -1.51 30.98
C GLU A 52 10.85 -1.13 29.61
N LEU A 53 10.20 -0.16 28.98
CA LEU A 53 10.55 0.23 27.63
C LEU A 53 11.95 0.83 27.64
N ASP A 54 12.80 0.29 26.75
CA ASP A 54 14.11 0.87 26.51
C ASP A 54 13.95 2.34 26.10
N GLN A 55 14.47 3.23 26.96
CA GLN A 55 14.36 4.67 26.76
C GLN A 55 15.06 5.12 25.48
N GLU A 56 16.14 4.43 25.09
CA GLU A 56 16.87 4.72 23.85
C GLU A 56 16.06 4.28 22.63
N TYR A 57 15.38 3.12 22.68
CA TYR A 57 14.40 2.72 21.66
C TYR A 57 13.29 3.78 21.53
N CYS A 58 12.66 4.17 22.64
CA CYS A 58 11.57 5.16 22.64
C CYS A 58 12.01 6.51 22.06
N ARG A 59 13.22 6.96 22.43
CA ARG A 59 13.83 8.18 21.92
C ARG A 59 14.06 8.10 20.42
N GLN A 60 14.64 6.99 19.92
CA GLN A 60 14.89 6.78 18.50
C GLN A 60 13.61 6.73 17.67
N VAL A 61 12.57 6.03 18.15
CA VAL A 61 11.26 6.01 17.50
C VAL A 61 10.66 7.40 17.43
N THR A 62 10.67 8.15 18.53
CA THR A 62 10.07 9.49 18.61
C THR A 62 10.81 10.51 17.73
N GLU A 63 12.14 10.56 17.79
CA GLU A 63 12.93 11.54 17.03
C GLU A 63 12.95 11.24 15.54
N SER A 64 12.97 9.96 15.16
CA SER A 64 13.05 9.59 13.75
C SER A 64 11.68 9.35 13.12
N LEU A 65 10.59 9.35 13.89
CA LEU A 65 9.28 8.80 13.51
C LEU A 65 9.39 7.35 13.05
N GLY A 66 10.17 6.54 13.77
CA GLY A 66 10.34 5.10 13.52
C GLY A 66 11.25 4.74 12.34
N PHE A 67 11.88 5.69 11.63
CA PHE A 67 12.75 5.40 10.47
C PHE A 67 14.20 5.03 10.83
N ASP A 68 14.72 5.55 11.94
CA ASP A 68 16.11 5.37 12.36
C ASP A 68 16.15 4.70 13.75
N ILE A 69 16.15 3.36 13.75
CA ILE A 69 16.25 2.52 14.96
C ILE A 69 17.52 1.66 14.83
N ASP A 70 18.38 1.67 15.85
CA ASP A 70 19.58 0.82 15.93
C ASP A 70 19.16 -0.63 16.21
N GLY A 71 19.83 -1.60 15.60
CA GLY A 71 19.59 -3.03 15.86
C GLY A 71 20.02 -3.51 17.26
N LYS A 72 20.62 -2.65 18.09
CA LYS A 72 21.11 -2.98 19.44
C LYS A 72 20.15 -2.64 20.57
N VAL A 73 19.12 -1.83 20.31
CA VAL A 73 18.14 -1.46 21.35
C VAL A 73 17.23 -2.64 21.66
N CYS A 74 16.66 -2.68 22.87
CA CYS A 74 15.63 -3.65 23.20
C CYS A 74 14.32 -3.23 22.49
N ILE A 75 13.81 -4.11 21.62
CA ILE A 75 12.57 -3.85 20.88
C ILE A 75 11.42 -4.52 21.65
N PRO A 76 10.40 -3.77 22.07
CA PRO A 76 9.25 -4.35 22.76
C PRO A 76 8.47 -5.29 21.82
N ALA A 77 7.68 -6.20 22.38
CA ALA A 77 7.00 -7.25 21.62
C ALA A 77 6.15 -6.73 20.43
N CYS A 78 5.51 -5.56 20.60
CA CYS A 78 4.70 -4.87 19.58
C CYS A 78 5.42 -3.65 18.96
N GLY A 79 6.74 -3.63 19.06
CA GLY A 79 7.58 -2.53 18.62
C GLY A 79 7.84 -2.48 17.11
N ILE A 80 8.52 -1.41 16.71
CA ILE A 80 9.01 -1.21 15.35
C ILE A 80 10.38 -1.87 15.24
N SER A 81 10.45 -2.95 14.46
CA SER A 81 11.66 -3.74 14.29
C SER A 81 12.45 -3.29 13.05
N PRO A 82 13.75 -2.96 13.17
CA PRO A 82 14.56 -2.54 12.04
C PRO A 82 15.01 -3.73 11.18
N VAL A 83 14.98 -3.54 9.86
CA VAL A 83 15.52 -4.47 8.87
C VAL A 83 16.57 -3.75 8.01
N PHE A 84 17.82 -4.19 8.15
CA PHE A 84 18.94 -3.65 7.38
C PHE A 84 19.25 -4.55 6.18
N LEU A 85 19.26 -3.96 4.99
CA LEU A 85 19.58 -4.65 3.75
C LEU A 85 21.05 -4.37 3.38
N GLY A 86 21.81 -5.44 3.14
CA GLY A 86 23.16 -5.33 2.60
C GLY A 86 23.16 -4.74 1.20
N ALA A 87 24.31 -4.26 0.73
CA ALA A 87 24.43 -3.54 -0.56
C ALA A 87 23.81 -4.28 -1.77
N ASN A 88 23.81 -5.62 -1.75
CA ASN A 88 23.33 -6.47 -2.83
C ASN A 88 22.06 -7.27 -2.47
N LYS A 89 21.34 -6.88 -1.41
CA LYS A 89 20.08 -7.54 -1.03
C LYS A 89 18.89 -6.70 -1.44
N ASN A 90 17.96 -7.32 -2.14
CA ASN A 90 16.67 -6.71 -2.42
C ASN A 90 15.74 -6.84 -1.20
N PRO A 91 14.88 -5.84 -0.96
CA PRO A 91 13.75 -6.00 -0.06
C PRO A 91 12.77 -7.06 -0.60
N ARG A 92 11.85 -7.51 0.25
CA ARG A 92 10.66 -8.26 -0.21
C ARG A 92 9.89 -7.43 -1.24
N SER A 93 9.25 -8.10 -2.19
CA SER A 93 8.46 -7.48 -3.27
C SER A 93 7.44 -6.45 -2.76
N GLU A 94 6.76 -6.75 -1.65
CA GLU A 94 5.83 -5.81 -1.00
C GLU A 94 6.51 -4.49 -0.58
N VAL A 95 7.65 -4.59 0.10
CA VAL A 95 8.43 -3.44 0.57
C VAL A 95 9.02 -2.67 -0.62
N ALA A 96 9.42 -3.36 -1.69
CA ALA A 96 9.86 -2.73 -2.94
C ALA A 96 8.73 -1.90 -3.59
N LEU A 97 7.51 -2.43 -3.63
CA LEU A 97 6.32 -1.73 -4.13
C LEU A 97 6.02 -0.50 -3.26
N TYR A 98 6.04 -0.65 -1.94
CA TYR A 98 5.75 0.43 -0.99
C TYR A 98 6.79 1.55 -1.03
N GLY A 99 8.08 1.22 -1.13
CA GLY A 99 9.14 2.21 -1.35
C GLY A 99 8.92 3.00 -2.64
N ARG A 100 8.60 2.32 -3.75
CA ARG A 100 8.29 2.96 -5.04
C ARG A 100 7.03 3.82 -4.99
N LEU A 101 6.00 3.41 -4.22
CA LEU A 101 4.80 4.21 -3.99
C LEU A 101 5.12 5.53 -3.27
N GLY A 102 5.99 5.50 -2.26
CA GLY A 102 6.45 6.71 -1.57
C GLY A 102 7.20 7.67 -2.49
N VAL A 103 8.08 7.15 -3.35
CA VAL A 103 8.77 7.95 -4.39
C VAL A 103 7.76 8.58 -5.34
N HIS A 104 6.76 7.82 -5.78
CA HIS A 104 5.71 8.30 -6.66
C HIS A 104 4.87 9.41 -6.01
N CYS A 105 4.45 9.23 -4.75
CA CYS A 105 3.73 10.25 -3.98
C CYS A 105 4.52 11.56 -3.92
N PHE A 106 5.81 11.49 -3.55
CA PHE A 106 6.68 12.66 -3.47
C PHE A 106 6.82 13.37 -4.82
N ASN A 107 6.96 12.62 -5.91
CA ASN A 107 7.06 13.17 -7.26
C ASN A 107 5.79 13.93 -7.69
N ILE A 108 4.60 13.43 -7.32
CA ILE A 108 3.34 14.15 -7.56
C ILE A 108 3.32 15.43 -6.72
N ASP A 109 3.53 15.32 -5.40
CA ASP A 109 3.35 16.43 -4.46
C ASP A 109 4.30 17.60 -4.67
N LYS A 110 5.52 17.31 -5.13
CA LYS A 110 6.60 18.29 -5.30
C LYS A 110 6.94 18.56 -6.77
N GLU A 111 6.20 17.98 -7.70
CA GLU A 111 6.47 18.05 -9.14
C GLU A 111 7.93 17.68 -9.49
N ARG A 112 8.43 16.61 -8.86
CA ARG A 112 9.80 16.10 -9.06
C ARG A 112 9.83 14.84 -9.91
N LYS A 113 11.03 14.45 -10.33
CA LYS A 113 11.30 13.22 -11.08
C LYS A 113 12.41 12.42 -10.42
N PHE A 114 12.16 11.99 -9.18
CA PHE A 114 13.03 11.06 -8.48
C PHE A 114 12.89 9.66 -9.07
N GLN A 115 14.03 9.07 -9.40
CA GLN A 115 14.17 7.68 -9.80
C GLN A 115 14.49 6.83 -8.57
N TYR A 116 13.72 5.77 -8.36
CA TYR A 116 13.99 4.76 -7.33
C TYR A 116 15.32 4.03 -7.64
N MET A 117 16.23 3.98 -6.67
CA MET A 117 17.49 3.23 -6.80
C MET A 117 17.46 1.94 -5.99
N ARG A 118 17.30 2.04 -4.66
CA ARG A 118 17.23 0.87 -3.76
C ARG A 118 16.67 1.23 -2.39
N ILE A 119 16.34 0.22 -1.61
CA ILE A 119 15.98 0.34 -0.20
C ILE A 119 17.16 -0.21 0.62
N PRO A 120 17.98 0.64 1.29
CA PRO A 120 19.02 0.15 2.19
C PRO A 120 18.47 -0.41 3.51
N LYS A 121 17.30 0.07 3.94
CA LYS A 121 16.65 -0.40 5.17
C LYS A 121 15.18 -0.02 5.21
N TYR A 122 14.44 -0.75 6.04
CA TYR A 122 13.07 -0.42 6.41
C TYR A 122 12.82 -0.94 7.81
N ASN A 123 11.91 -0.32 8.53
CA ASN A 123 11.48 -0.82 9.83
C ASN A 123 9.99 -1.17 9.76
N VAL A 124 9.61 -2.25 10.42
CA VAL A 124 8.26 -2.83 10.34
C VAL A 124 7.67 -2.96 11.74
N GLN A 125 6.40 -2.60 11.89
CA GLN A 125 5.67 -2.78 13.14
C GLN A 125 4.92 -4.11 13.13
N TYR A 126 5.18 -4.97 14.12
CA TYR A 126 4.55 -6.28 14.33
C TYR A 126 3.50 -6.21 15.48
N PRO A 127 2.62 -7.20 15.67
CA PRO A 127 2.51 -8.51 14.99
C PRO A 127 1.78 -8.48 13.64
N GLU A 128 0.90 -7.51 13.41
CA GLU A 128 0.19 -7.34 12.15
C GLU A 128 0.97 -6.29 11.35
N ALA A 129 1.89 -6.72 10.48
CA ALA A 129 2.69 -5.84 9.61
C ALA A 129 1.77 -4.98 8.73
N MET A 130 1.36 -3.86 9.29
CA MET A 130 0.53 -2.84 8.68
C MET A 130 1.41 -1.66 8.29
N SER A 131 2.35 -1.27 9.15
CA SER A 131 3.13 -0.04 8.96
C SER A 131 4.60 -0.32 8.65
N PHE A 132 5.07 0.26 7.54
CA PHE A 132 6.44 0.15 7.04
C PHE A 132 7.09 1.54 6.98
N HIS A 133 8.15 1.72 7.75
CA HIS A 133 8.99 2.92 7.77
C HIS A 133 10.18 2.69 6.85
N ILE A 134 10.02 3.05 5.58
CA ILE A 134 10.95 2.68 4.51
C ILE A 134 11.93 3.83 4.24
N THR A 135 13.22 3.52 4.18
CA THR A 135 14.25 4.44 3.70
C THR A 135 14.63 4.04 2.28
N VAL A 136 14.50 4.95 1.32
CA VAL A 136 14.76 4.72 -0.11
C VAL A 136 15.88 5.65 -0.56
N GLU A 137 16.86 5.11 -1.28
CA GLU A 137 17.82 5.91 -2.04
C GLU A 137 17.24 6.23 -3.42
N VAL A 138 17.29 7.50 -3.80
CA VAL A 138 16.74 8.00 -5.05
C VAL A 138 17.73 8.93 -5.74
N ASN A 139 17.66 8.99 -7.07
CA ASN A 139 18.38 10.00 -7.85
C ASN A 139 17.38 10.99 -8.43
N ASP A 140 17.65 12.29 -8.35
CA ASP A 140 16.87 13.26 -9.08
C ASP A 140 17.31 13.30 -10.54
N LEU A 141 16.40 13.02 -11.47
CA LEU A 141 16.69 13.05 -12.90
C LEU A 141 16.95 14.47 -13.43
N ALA A 142 16.59 15.52 -12.69
CA ALA A 142 16.82 16.90 -13.11
C ALA A 142 18.30 17.31 -13.04
N ASP A 143 19.04 16.86 -12.03
CA ASP A 143 20.43 17.26 -11.77
C ASP A 143 21.36 16.07 -11.47
N ASN A 144 20.84 14.84 -11.53
CA ASN A 144 21.53 13.59 -11.22
C ASN A 144 22.10 13.53 -9.78
N SER A 145 21.49 14.28 -8.85
CA SER A 145 21.87 14.27 -7.44
C SER A 145 21.20 13.13 -6.67
N ALA A 146 21.96 12.51 -5.77
CA ALA A 146 21.45 11.45 -4.90
C ALA A 146 20.78 12.03 -3.64
N HIS A 147 19.60 11.50 -3.30
CA HIS A 147 18.86 11.85 -2.09
C HIS A 147 18.45 10.58 -1.34
N THR A 148 18.16 10.76 -0.06
CA THR A 148 17.51 9.72 0.77
C THR A 148 16.08 10.15 1.02
N LEU A 149 15.11 9.37 0.55
CA LEU A 149 13.69 9.54 0.82
C LEU A 149 13.29 8.63 1.99
N GLN A 150 12.37 9.10 2.81
CA GLN A 150 11.73 8.34 3.88
C GLN A 150 10.22 8.35 3.63
N ASN A 151 9.61 7.17 3.63
CA ASN A 151 8.17 7.03 3.48
C ASN A 151 7.55 6.04 4.46
N LEU A 152 6.46 6.45 5.10
CA LEU A 152 5.63 5.61 5.96
C LEU A 152 4.47 5.11 5.11
N VAL A 153 4.43 3.79 4.87
CA VAL A 153 3.35 3.14 4.14
C VAL A 153 2.60 2.23 5.11
N THR A 154 1.28 2.39 5.15
CA THR A 154 0.38 1.56 5.95
C THR A 154 -0.50 0.73 5.03
N ARG A 155 -0.48 -0.60 5.18
CA ARG A 155 -1.47 -1.50 4.60
C ARG A 155 -2.64 -1.59 5.56
N SER A 156 -3.84 -1.34 5.06
CA SER A 156 -5.08 -1.39 5.83
C SER A 156 -5.91 -2.60 5.43
N PHE A 157 -6.78 -3.05 6.33
CA PHE A 157 -7.82 -4.03 6.01
C PHE A 157 -8.78 -3.47 4.95
N SER A 158 -9.39 -4.39 4.19
CA SER A 158 -10.43 -4.03 3.22
C SER A 158 -11.62 -3.40 3.94
N ARG A 159 -12.07 -2.24 3.46
CA ARG A 159 -13.23 -1.52 4.00
C ARG A 159 -14.40 -1.45 3.04
N ASN A 160 -14.10 -1.37 1.75
CA ASN A 160 -15.04 -1.07 0.67
C ASN A 160 -15.07 -2.18 -0.40
N GLY A 161 -14.61 -3.39 -0.05
CA GLY A 161 -14.53 -4.54 -0.95
C GLY A 161 -13.34 -4.50 -1.89
N GLU A 162 -12.31 -3.71 -1.56
CA GLU A 162 -11.01 -3.74 -2.22
C GLU A 162 -10.16 -4.95 -1.78
N ASP A 163 -9.42 -5.58 -2.69
CA ASP A 163 -8.51 -6.68 -2.40
C ASP A 163 -7.24 -6.19 -1.69
N LEU A 164 -6.80 -4.97 -2.02
CA LEU A 164 -5.64 -4.33 -1.43
C LEU A 164 -5.91 -2.86 -1.17
N ARG A 165 -5.55 -2.41 0.03
CA ARG A 165 -5.55 -0.99 0.43
C ARG A 165 -4.23 -0.61 1.08
N VAL A 166 -3.55 0.37 0.49
CA VAL A 166 -2.31 0.93 1.04
C VAL A 166 -2.37 2.44 1.06
N SER A 167 -1.78 3.06 2.07
CA SER A 167 -1.72 4.51 2.21
C SER A 167 -0.36 4.99 2.66
N THR A 168 0.09 6.13 2.15
CA THR A 168 1.27 6.82 2.69
C THR A 168 0.82 7.88 3.71
N GLY A 169 1.51 7.95 4.85
CA GLY A 169 1.32 9.01 5.85
C GLY A 169 2.49 9.99 5.94
N ILE A 170 3.66 9.58 5.44
CA ILE A 170 4.86 10.42 5.32
C ILE A 170 5.51 10.10 3.99
N CYS A 171 5.90 11.10 3.22
CA CYS A 171 6.85 10.99 2.12
C CYS A 171 7.73 12.25 2.10
N ARG A 172 9.01 12.13 2.48
CA ARG A 172 9.92 13.29 2.61
C ARG A 172 11.35 12.92 2.27
N ILE A 173 12.15 13.91 1.86
CA ILE A 173 13.61 13.77 1.91
C ILE A 173 14.00 13.66 3.39
N LYS A 174 14.92 12.77 3.74
CA LYS A 174 15.42 12.58 5.10
C LYS A 174 15.81 13.94 5.69
N PRO A 175 15.12 14.41 6.74
CA PRO A 175 15.33 15.76 7.24
C PRO A 175 16.66 15.84 8.01
N LYS A 176 17.27 17.03 8.03
CA LYS A 176 18.47 17.30 8.84
C LYS A 176 18.14 17.40 10.33
N THR A 177 16.92 17.80 10.66
CA THR A 177 16.41 17.96 12.01
C THR A 177 15.17 17.10 12.21
N PRO A 178 14.98 16.46 13.37
CA PRO A 178 13.77 15.71 13.70
C PRO A 178 12.49 16.54 13.47
N GLU A 179 11.55 15.96 12.73
CA GLU A 179 10.16 16.43 12.64
C GLU A 179 9.29 15.46 13.44
N ARG A 180 8.23 15.94 14.09
CA ARG A 180 7.51 15.19 15.13
C ARG A 180 6.07 14.80 14.79
N GLU A 181 5.56 15.18 13.63
CA GLU A 181 4.15 14.96 13.31
C GLU A 181 4.01 13.94 12.18
N ILE A 182 3.28 12.86 12.50
CA ILE A 182 2.66 11.98 11.50
C ILE A 182 1.23 12.48 11.32
N CYS A 183 0.84 12.78 10.09
CA CYS A 183 -0.55 13.03 9.76
C CYS A 183 -1.13 11.76 9.12
N LEU A 184 -2.26 11.29 9.64
CA LEU A 184 -3.05 10.27 8.95
C LEU A 184 -3.82 10.92 7.81
N VAL A 185 -4.13 10.13 6.77
CA VAL A 185 -4.96 10.59 5.67
C VAL A 185 -6.34 10.97 6.20
N ASP A 186 -6.77 12.18 5.90
CA ASP A 186 -8.12 12.65 6.20
C ASP A 186 -9.09 12.17 5.12
N GLU A 187 -9.73 11.02 5.39
CA GLU A 187 -10.73 10.47 4.48
C GLU A 187 -11.93 11.40 4.27
N GLU A 188 -12.24 12.26 5.24
CA GLU A 188 -13.33 13.22 5.13
C GLU A 188 -13.01 14.41 4.21
N ALA A 189 -11.73 14.58 3.82
CA ALA A 189 -11.31 15.56 2.85
C ALA A 189 -11.27 15.03 1.40
N ILE A 190 -11.25 13.72 1.18
CA ILE A 190 -11.25 13.10 -0.18
C ILE A 190 -12.57 13.41 -0.89
N ASP A 191 -12.64 13.75 -2.18
CA ASP A 191 -13.95 14.00 -2.81
C ASP A 191 -14.88 12.77 -2.72
N LYS A 192 -16.16 12.99 -2.36
CA LYS A 192 -17.18 11.95 -2.17
C LYS A 192 -17.31 10.98 -3.34
N PHE A 193 -17.01 11.43 -4.57
CA PHE A 193 -17.03 10.62 -5.77
C PHE A 193 -16.04 9.45 -5.70
N TYR A 194 -14.89 9.65 -5.04
CA TYR A 194 -13.85 8.63 -4.91
C TYR A 194 -13.95 7.82 -3.61
N ARG A 195 -15.03 7.96 -2.83
CA ARG A 195 -15.21 7.21 -1.58
C ARG A 195 -16.17 6.02 -1.75
N GLY A 196 -16.12 5.10 -0.79
CA GLY A 196 -17.04 3.97 -0.70
C GLY A 196 -16.64 2.81 -1.60
N VAL A 197 -17.62 2.00 -2.01
CA VAL A 197 -17.39 0.75 -2.77
C VAL A 197 -16.51 0.96 -4.00
N MET A 198 -15.64 -0.01 -4.28
CA MET A 198 -14.81 0.02 -5.48
C MET A 198 -15.66 0.10 -6.77
N PRO A 199 -15.29 0.96 -7.73
CA PRO A 199 -16.08 1.12 -8.95
C PRO A 199 -15.98 -0.13 -9.85
N ASN A 200 -16.99 -0.30 -10.70
CA ASN A 200 -16.98 -1.36 -11.71
C ASN A 200 -15.92 -1.08 -12.77
N PHE A 201 -15.34 -2.16 -13.31
CA PHE A 201 -14.36 -2.08 -14.38
C PHE A 201 -14.97 -1.55 -15.69
N VAL A 202 -14.35 -0.55 -16.29
CA VAL A 202 -14.70 0.00 -17.61
C VAL A 202 -13.75 -0.54 -18.67
N SER A 203 -14.25 -1.39 -19.58
CA SER A 203 -13.42 -2.01 -20.63
C SER A 203 -13.24 -1.16 -21.90
N LYS A 204 -14.27 -0.40 -22.26
CA LYS A 204 -14.34 0.39 -23.49
C LYS A 204 -15.17 1.63 -23.20
N LEU A 205 -14.80 2.75 -23.84
CA LEU A 205 -15.59 3.96 -23.80
C LEU A 205 -16.73 3.87 -24.82
N GLY A 206 -17.95 4.15 -24.39
CA GLY A 206 -19.12 4.32 -25.24
C GLY A 206 -19.07 5.62 -26.05
N ALA A 207 -19.90 5.72 -27.09
CA ALA A 207 -20.01 6.94 -27.90
C ALA A 207 -20.53 8.14 -27.10
N ASP A 208 -21.36 7.86 -26.09
CA ASP A 208 -21.99 8.85 -25.20
C ASP A 208 -21.19 9.11 -23.90
N ASP A 209 -20.05 8.45 -23.71
CA ASP A 209 -19.24 8.66 -22.51
C ASP A 209 -18.68 10.08 -22.47
N ASP A 210 -18.69 10.66 -21.28
CA ASP A 210 -18.18 12.00 -21.08
C ASP A 210 -16.67 12.05 -21.35
N LYS A 211 -16.31 12.57 -22.53
CA LYS A 211 -14.91 12.80 -22.94
C LYS A 211 -14.17 13.74 -21.97
N LEU A 212 -14.88 14.50 -21.14
CA LEU A 212 -14.29 15.32 -20.09
C LEU A 212 -13.95 14.51 -18.84
N ARG A 213 -14.59 13.35 -18.60
CA ARG A 213 -14.36 12.49 -17.44
C ARG A 213 -13.34 11.39 -17.72
N PHE A 214 -13.37 10.83 -18.93
CA PHE A 214 -12.53 9.68 -19.30
C PHE A 214 -11.35 10.07 -20.20
N TYR A 215 -10.25 9.34 -20.05
CA TYR A 215 -9.12 9.39 -20.97
C TYR A 215 -8.51 8.01 -21.17
N GLU A 216 -8.51 7.57 -22.43
CA GLU A 216 -7.78 6.38 -22.86
C GLU A 216 -6.30 6.73 -23.03
N VAL A 217 -5.47 6.17 -22.14
CA VAL A 217 -4.04 6.47 -22.08
C VAL A 217 -3.36 5.94 -23.32
N GLN A 218 -2.59 6.81 -23.97
CA GLN A 218 -1.85 6.46 -25.17
C GLN A 218 -0.51 5.81 -24.80
N GLU A 219 0.06 5.03 -25.71
CA GLU A 219 1.32 4.31 -25.48
C GLU A 219 2.47 5.23 -25.08
N GLN A 220 2.59 6.42 -25.70
CA GLN A 220 3.59 7.40 -25.32
C GLN A 220 3.44 7.90 -23.87
N ASP A 221 2.20 7.97 -23.37
CA ASP A 221 1.93 8.39 -22.00
C ASP A 221 2.20 7.25 -21.03
N VAL A 222 2.00 5.98 -21.43
CA VAL A 222 2.46 4.81 -20.66
C VAL A 222 3.98 4.81 -20.52
N CYS A 223 4.72 5.01 -21.61
CA CYS A 223 6.19 5.05 -21.59
C CYS A 223 6.75 6.26 -20.83
N ALA A 224 6.03 7.38 -20.81
CA ALA A 224 6.48 8.59 -20.10
C ALA A 224 6.20 8.56 -18.59
N ASN A 225 5.35 7.64 -18.12
CA ASN A 225 4.85 7.60 -16.76
C ASN A 225 5.06 6.21 -16.14
N ASP A 226 6.28 5.92 -15.69
CA ASP A 226 6.66 4.64 -15.06
C ASP A 226 5.74 4.21 -13.90
N TRP A 227 5.08 5.17 -13.23
CA TRP A 227 4.14 4.90 -12.15
C TRP A 227 2.84 4.20 -12.61
N LEU A 228 2.48 4.28 -13.90
CA LEU A 228 1.35 3.50 -14.44
C LEU A 228 1.66 2.00 -14.39
N ARG A 229 2.92 1.65 -14.66
CA ARG A 229 3.42 0.29 -14.49
C ARG A 229 3.46 -0.09 -13.01
N LEU A 230 3.85 0.82 -12.12
CA LEU A 230 3.78 0.59 -10.68
C LEU A 230 2.37 0.18 -10.24
N TYR A 231 1.31 0.87 -10.67
CA TYR A 231 -0.08 0.49 -10.32
C TYR A 231 -0.49 -0.86 -10.89
N THR A 232 0.01 -1.19 -12.07
CA THR A 232 -0.21 -2.51 -12.69
C THR A 232 0.49 -3.62 -11.90
N GLU A 233 1.70 -3.36 -11.40
CA GLU A 233 2.42 -4.29 -10.52
C GLU A 233 1.71 -4.45 -9.17
N PHE A 234 1.20 -3.37 -8.57
CA PHE A 234 0.33 -3.48 -7.38
C PHE A 234 -0.93 -4.30 -7.65
N ALA A 235 -1.55 -4.15 -8.83
CA ALA A 235 -2.71 -4.95 -9.22
C ALA A 235 -2.38 -6.44 -9.36
N LEU A 236 -1.24 -6.78 -9.94
CA LEU A 236 -0.77 -8.17 -9.97
C LEU A 236 -0.48 -8.70 -8.55
N PHE A 237 0.15 -7.87 -7.71
CA PHE A 237 0.47 -8.23 -6.33
C PHE A 237 -0.77 -8.48 -5.48
N SER A 238 -1.83 -7.67 -5.63
CA SER A 238 -3.10 -7.88 -4.94
C SER A 238 -3.75 -9.21 -5.33
N TYR A 239 -3.72 -9.57 -6.62
CA TYR A 239 -4.27 -10.84 -7.11
C TYR A 239 -3.55 -12.06 -6.52
N TRP A 240 -2.21 -12.02 -6.45
CA TRP A 240 -1.43 -13.11 -5.86
C TRP A 240 -1.50 -13.17 -4.34
N ARG A 241 -2.28 -12.30 -3.69
CA ARG A 241 -2.52 -12.29 -2.24
C ARG A 241 -1.23 -12.45 -1.44
N TYR A 242 -0.24 -11.62 -1.75
CA TYR A 242 1.05 -11.58 -1.06
C TYR A 242 1.94 -12.81 -1.27
N ASN A 243 1.56 -13.75 -2.15
CA ASN A 243 2.46 -14.81 -2.61
C ASN A 243 3.55 -14.20 -3.50
N GLU A 244 4.70 -13.95 -2.88
CA GLU A 244 5.87 -13.33 -3.50
C GLU A 244 6.38 -14.12 -4.70
N ASP A 245 6.55 -15.44 -4.58
CA ASP A 245 7.02 -16.30 -5.68
C ASP A 245 6.06 -16.28 -6.87
N GLY A 246 4.75 -16.33 -6.60
CA GLY A 246 3.70 -16.26 -7.61
C GLY A 246 3.74 -14.94 -8.36
N PHE A 247 3.78 -13.83 -7.62
CA PHE A 247 3.89 -12.47 -8.14
C PHE A 247 5.16 -12.29 -8.99
N GLU A 248 6.33 -12.63 -8.46
CA GLU A 248 7.62 -12.45 -9.13
C GLU A 248 7.72 -13.31 -10.41
N SER A 249 7.18 -14.53 -10.38
CA SER A 249 7.18 -15.41 -11.56
C SER A 249 6.31 -14.90 -12.73
N CYS A 250 5.50 -13.87 -12.48
CA CYS A 250 4.62 -13.24 -13.46
C CYS A 250 5.17 -11.90 -13.99
N LEU A 251 6.28 -11.38 -13.45
CA LEU A 251 6.92 -10.18 -13.95
C LEU A 251 7.80 -10.48 -15.19
N PRO A 252 7.97 -9.51 -16.12
CA PRO A 252 7.32 -8.20 -16.17
C PRO A 252 5.85 -8.26 -16.64
N VAL A 253 5.03 -7.33 -16.16
CA VAL A 253 3.67 -7.11 -16.69
C VAL A 253 3.70 -6.37 -18.02
N GLU A 254 2.74 -6.68 -18.90
CA GLU A 254 2.52 -5.98 -20.17
C GLU A 254 1.16 -5.26 -20.14
N ILE A 255 1.18 -3.93 -20.11
CA ILE A 255 -0.04 -3.11 -20.13
C ILE A 255 -0.66 -3.18 -21.53
N LYS A 256 -1.94 -3.55 -21.61
CA LYS A 256 -2.69 -3.59 -22.88
C LYS A 256 -3.52 -2.33 -23.10
N LYS A 257 -4.15 -1.82 -22.03
CA LYS A 257 -5.01 -0.63 -22.10
C LYS A 257 -5.19 -0.04 -20.71
N ILE A 258 -5.22 1.29 -20.62
CA ILE A 258 -5.62 2.01 -19.41
C ILE A 258 -6.67 3.04 -19.78
N ILE A 259 -7.77 3.06 -19.04
CA ILE A 259 -8.74 4.17 -19.03
C ILE A 259 -8.62 4.86 -17.68
N VAL A 260 -8.36 6.17 -17.72
CA VAL A 260 -8.35 7.04 -16.54
C VAL A 260 -9.71 7.71 -16.43
N GLU A 261 -10.26 7.72 -15.23
CA GLU A 261 -11.50 8.36 -14.87
C GLU A 261 -11.25 9.37 -13.75
N THR A 262 -11.66 10.62 -13.97
CA THR A 262 -11.52 11.70 -12.98
C THR A 262 -12.64 12.73 -13.14
N CYS A 263 -13.01 13.38 -12.04
CA CYS A 263 -13.89 14.55 -12.04
C CYS A 263 -13.19 15.83 -12.52
N ASP A 264 -11.87 15.82 -12.69
CA ASP A 264 -11.14 17.00 -13.15
C ASP A 264 -11.47 17.30 -14.61
N THR A 265 -12.08 18.46 -14.86
CA THR A 265 -12.54 18.89 -16.18
C THR A 265 -11.39 19.45 -17.04
N HIS A 266 -10.23 18.80 -17.03
CA HIS A 266 -9.10 19.18 -17.87
C HIS A 266 -9.47 19.02 -19.35
N ARG A 267 -9.35 20.11 -20.11
CA ARG A 267 -9.62 20.15 -21.56
C ARG A 267 -8.63 19.30 -22.34
N GLU A 268 -7.38 19.25 -21.89
CA GLU A 268 -6.37 18.38 -22.48
C GLU A 268 -6.45 17.00 -21.83
N PRO A 269 -6.74 15.91 -22.58
CA PRO A 269 -7.01 14.60 -21.98
C PRO A 269 -5.84 14.06 -21.15
N ARG A 270 -4.59 14.23 -21.62
CA ARG A 270 -3.40 13.72 -20.91
C ARG A 270 -3.17 14.37 -19.54
N MET A 271 -3.72 15.56 -19.31
CA MET A 271 -3.60 16.24 -18.02
C MET A 271 -4.38 15.52 -16.91
N LYS A 272 -5.34 14.65 -17.25
CA LYS A 272 -6.03 13.78 -16.28
C LYS A 272 -5.09 12.80 -15.57
N LEU A 273 -3.94 12.48 -16.14
CA LEU A 273 -2.92 11.67 -15.45
C LEU A 273 -2.31 12.40 -14.23
N LYS A 274 -2.37 13.73 -14.23
CA LYS A 274 -1.87 14.60 -13.15
C LYS A 274 -2.92 14.89 -12.07
N SER A 275 -4.17 14.50 -12.28
CA SER A 275 -5.26 14.66 -11.30
C SER A 275 -4.90 13.99 -9.98
N SER A 276 -4.96 14.70 -8.85
CA SER A 276 -4.61 14.12 -7.54
C SER A 276 -5.45 12.87 -7.24
N ASN A 277 -6.75 12.94 -7.56
CA ASN A 277 -7.69 11.84 -7.43
C ASN A 277 -8.07 11.30 -8.81
N ALA A 278 -7.97 9.97 -8.99
CA ALA A 278 -8.30 9.31 -10.24
C ALA A 278 -8.57 7.82 -10.04
N ILE A 279 -9.40 7.25 -10.91
CA ILE A 279 -9.62 5.81 -11.03
C ILE A 279 -8.97 5.33 -12.32
N PHE A 280 -8.24 4.22 -12.23
CA PHE A 280 -7.49 3.62 -13.32
C PHE A 280 -8.08 2.24 -13.61
N HIS A 281 -8.68 2.09 -14.78
CA HIS A 281 -9.18 0.83 -15.30
C HIS A 281 -8.10 0.22 -16.21
N ILE A 282 -7.40 -0.80 -15.72
CA ILE A 282 -6.20 -1.33 -16.35
C ILE A 282 -6.49 -2.75 -16.89
N ASN A 283 -6.24 -2.96 -18.17
CA ASN A 283 -6.10 -4.30 -18.77
C ASN A 283 -4.61 -4.57 -18.97
N PHE A 284 -4.14 -5.73 -18.53
CA PHE A 284 -2.74 -6.12 -18.67
C PHE A 284 -2.59 -7.64 -18.80
N ASN A 285 -1.47 -8.09 -19.34
CA ASN A 285 -1.10 -9.50 -19.38
C ASN A 285 0.09 -9.76 -18.46
N ALA A 286 0.12 -10.94 -17.84
CA ALA A 286 1.28 -11.45 -17.12
C ALA A 286 1.34 -12.97 -17.29
N LYS A 287 2.50 -13.49 -17.75
CA LYS A 287 2.73 -14.94 -17.95
C LYS A 287 1.60 -15.61 -18.77
N SER A 288 1.25 -15.01 -19.91
CA SER A 288 0.20 -15.51 -20.82
C SER A 288 -1.21 -15.55 -20.24
N CYS A 289 -1.44 -14.87 -19.11
CA CYS A 289 -2.77 -14.69 -18.53
C CYS A 289 -3.18 -13.23 -18.67
N ASP A 290 -4.43 -12.99 -19.06
CA ASP A 290 -5.00 -11.65 -19.10
C ASP A 290 -5.64 -11.31 -17.75
N TYR A 291 -5.46 -10.07 -17.33
CA TYR A 291 -5.99 -9.50 -16.10
C TYR A 291 -6.68 -8.17 -16.40
N LYS A 292 -7.71 -7.89 -15.61
CA LYS A 292 -8.30 -6.56 -15.48
C LYS A 292 -8.20 -6.10 -14.04
N SER A 293 -7.96 -4.82 -13.83
CA SER A 293 -7.98 -4.23 -12.50
C SER A 293 -8.61 -2.84 -12.49
N VAL A 294 -9.10 -2.48 -11.31
CA VAL A 294 -9.53 -1.13 -10.98
C VAL A 294 -8.66 -0.66 -9.84
N SER A 295 -7.85 0.37 -10.09
CA SER A 295 -7.01 1.01 -9.07
C SER A 295 -7.55 2.41 -8.83
N ARG A 296 -7.95 2.72 -7.59
CA ARG A 296 -8.41 4.05 -7.19
C ARG A 296 -7.30 4.74 -6.41
N ARG A 297 -6.83 5.88 -6.90
CA ARG A 297 -5.90 6.78 -6.22
C ARG A 297 -6.67 7.95 -5.63
N THR A 298 -6.45 8.23 -4.36
CA THR A 298 -6.98 9.41 -3.69
C THR A 298 -5.98 10.09 -2.78
N THR A 299 -6.13 11.40 -2.59
CA THR A 299 -5.39 12.22 -1.63
C THR A 299 -6.36 13.14 -0.89
N ASP A 300 -5.98 13.55 0.31
CA ASP A 300 -6.70 14.54 1.13
C ASP A 300 -6.17 15.98 0.92
N GLY A 301 -5.31 16.17 -0.08
CA GLY A 301 -4.63 17.43 -0.36
C GLY A 301 -3.44 17.75 0.55
N LYS A 302 -3.09 16.88 1.52
CA LYS A 302 -1.90 17.06 2.36
C LYS A 302 -0.67 16.44 1.69
N PRO A 303 0.53 17.03 1.85
CA PRO A 303 1.75 16.46 1.30
C PRO A 303 2.08 15.08 1.89
N GLY A 304 2.52 14.16 1.04
CA GLY A 304 2.93 12.81 1.40
C GLY A 304 1.79 11.83 1.63
N HIS A 305 0.54 12.24 1.33
CA HIS A 305 -0.65 11.45 1.53
C HIS A 305 -1.20 10.93 0.20
N ILE A 306 -1.12 9.61 0.02
CA ILE A 306 -1.81 8.89 -1.06
C ILE A 306 -2.54 7.69 -0.44
N VAL A 307 -3.71 7.37 -0.96
CA VAL A 307 -4.37 6.08 -0.72
C VAL A 307 -4.53 5.41 -2.08
N LEU A 308 -4.17 4.14 -2.13
CA LEU A 308 -4.30 3.29 -3.30
C LEU A 308 -5.13 2.06 -2.91
N GLU A 309 -6.32 1.96 -3.51
CA GLU A 309 -7.26 0.84 -3.36
C GLU A 309 -7.34 0.07 -4.68
N ILE A 310 -7.28 -1.25 -4.64
CA ILE A 310 -7.18 -2.06 -5.86
C ILE A 310 -8.03 -3.32 -5.78
N ASN A 311 -8.74 -3.58 -6.88
CA ASN A 311 -9.31 -4.89 -7.19
C ASN A 311 -8.73 -5.43 -8.48
N THR A 312 -8.44 -6.73 -8.50
CA THR A 312 -7.87 -7.40 -9.68
C THR A 312 -8.55 -8.73 -9.95
N TRP A 313 -8.89 -8.95 -11.21
CA TRP A 313 -9.50 -10.20 -11.67
C TRP A 313 -8.70 -10.79 -12.82
N LYS A 314 -8.42 -12.10 -12.73
CA LYS A 314 -7.93 -12.87 -13.87
C LYS A 314 -9.09 -13.14 -14.83
N LEU A 315 -8.87 -12.89 -16.11
CA LEU A 315 -9.84 -13.24 -17.16
C LEU A 315 -9.70 -14.72 -17.49
N SER A 316 -10.82 -15.43 -17.45
CA SER A 316 -10.89 -16.82 -17.91
C SER A 316 -10.67 -16.86 -19.42
N SER A 317 -9.76 -17.70 -19.90
CA SER A 317 -9.70 -18.05 -21.32
C SER A 317 -11.06 -18.59 -21.72
N THR A 318 -11.73 -17.92 -22.67
CA THR A 318 -12.94 -18.46 -23.30
C THR A 318 -12.53 -19.51 -24.32
#